data_AF-A0A813FX22-F1
#
_entry.id   AF-A0A813FX22-F1
#
_cell.length_a   1.000
_cell.length_b   1.000
_cell.length_c   1.000
_cell.angle_alpha   90.00
_cell.angle_beta   90.00
_cell.angle_gamma   90.00
#
_symmetry.space_group_name_H-M   'P 1'
#
loop_
_entity.id
_entity.type
_entity.pdbx_description
1 polymer ?
#
loop_
_entity_poly.entity_id
_entity_poly.type
_entity_poly.pdbx_seq_one_letter_code
_entity_poly.pdbx_strand_id
1 'polypeptide(L)'
;MAQQWVAVKWLPNRGKEGAFAFACQAEGRKPWDFYTTVKKARGRKEEACRIARLCYAKFQAGAADAEVMEYRDSLCRELTAGQRPFLNQKSYDKHVAAATCRRPFLNKKPYDKHVAAAKFLRAQDVTAAKCLRAQDLAAAKCLRAQGSVATQGRLLSWLGSKFQARSLILACIPMEVQVREVVSPFFGSGAAELELLRERRHVKVRASDADAALVNFWQQVLASPQAVANQLSGIIPATRAVTAVEFDVMQRSLTRIREGAVMAKAPAVLAAARFWAVNQLCFSGQMRSRFQGPQALKLQRGREQKLQRVRVFQPPAALRLQLAATDYVESVRKSPKGALLFLDPPYLQEDGSREKLTRGGLSHARYACGPNFGLQAHTQLR
;
A
#
# COMPACT_ATOMS: atom_id res chain seq x y z
N MET A 1 12.26 -42.28 -3.37
CA MET A 1 11.49 -41.65 -4.48
C MET A 1 11.05 -40.26 -4.02
N ALA A 2 11.00 -39.25 -4.90
CA ALA A 2 10.78 -37.85 -4.49
C ALA A 2 9.41 -37.65 -3.79
N GLN A 3 9.42 -37.04 -2.59
CA GLN A 3 8.20 -36.62 -1.89
C GLN A 3 7.36 -35.70 -2.78
N GLN A 4 6.13 -36.11 -3.12
CA GLN A 4 5.23 -35.30 -3.94
C GLN A 4 4.37 -34.42 -3.02
N TRP A 5 4.82 -33.20 -2.80
CA TRP A 5 4.11 -32.20 -2.00
C TRP A 5 3.03 -31.53 -2.83
N VAL A 6 1.77 -31.61 -2.39
CA VAL A 6 0.67 -30.89 -3.02
C VAL A 6 0.40 -29.62 -2.23
N ALA A 7 0.64 -28.45 -2.84
CA ALA A 7 0.26 -27.15 -2.29
C ALA A 7 -1.21 -27.13 -1.87
N VAL A 8 -1.58 -26.28 -0.91
CA VAL A 8 -2.98 -26.14 -0.45
C VAL A 8 -3.91 -25.79 -1.62
N LYS A 9 -4.87 -26.66 -1.91
CA LYS A 9 -5.86 -26.55 -3.00
C LYS A 9 -7.24 -26.20 -2.46
N TRP A 10 -7.98 -25.44 -3.27
CA TRP A 10 -9.40 -25.19 -3.06
C TRP A 10 -10.23 -26.38 -3.55
N LEU A 11 -11.16 -26.86 -2.72
CA LEU A 11 -12.09 -27.94 -3.02
C LEU A 11 -13.52 -27.41 -2.87
N PRO A 12 -14.17 -26.95 -3.96
CA PRO A 12 -15.50 -26.34 -3.89
C PRO A 12 -16.59 -27.30 -3.42
N ASN A 13 -16.42 -28.60 -3.70
CA ASN A 13 -17.44 -29.62 -3.42
C ASN A 13 -17.26 -30.31 -2.04
N ARG A 14 -16.27 -29.91 -1.24
CA ARG A 14 -15.98 -30.53 0.06
C ARG A 14 -16.68 -29.75 1.18
N GLY A 15 -17.86 -30.23 1.60
CA GLY A 15 -18.77 -29.53 2.52
C GLY A 15 -19.68 -28.53 1.80
N LYS A 16 -20.67 -27.96 2.51
CA LYS A 16 -21.69 -27.05 1.90
C LYS A 16 -21.12 -25.76 1.30
N GLU A 17 -19.98 -25.30 1.81
CA GLU A 17 -19.36 -24.01 1.44
C GLU A 17 -17.93 -24.18 0.88
N GLY A 18 -17.51 -25.43 0.62
CA GLY A 18 -16.16 -25.79 0.19
C GLY A 18 -15.11 -25.84 1.31
N ALA A 19 -13.89 -26.25 0.95
CA ALA A 19 -12.76 -26.43 1.86
C ALA A 19 -11.40 -26.15 1.20
N PHE A 20 -10.39 -25.87 2.01
CA PHE A 20 -9.00 -25.91 1.59
C PHE A 20 -8.33 -27.17 2.12
N ALA A 21 -7.57 -27.85 1.28
CA ALA A 21 -6.97 -29.14 1.59
C ALA A 21 -5.55 -29.24 1.05
N PHE A 22 -4.74 -30.09 1.67
CA PHE A 22 -3.49 -30.56 1.09
C PHE A 22 -3.42 -32.07 1.29
N ALA A 23 -2.77 -32.74 0.34
CA ALA A 23 -2.48 -34.16 0.42
C ALA A 23 -0.97 -34.32 0.58
N CYS A 24 -0.57 -35.25 1.45
CA CYS A 24 0.83 -35.57 1.65
C CYS A 24 1.03 -37.07 1.57
N GLN A 25 2.06 -37.46 0.82
CA GLN A 25 2.60 -38.81 0.81
C GLN A 25 4.07 -38.69 1.21
N ALA A 26 4.33 -38.80 2.51
CA ALA A 26 5.70 -38.89 3.03
C ALA A 26 6.15 -40.35 2.97
N GLU A 27 7.42 -40.58 2.59
CA GLU A 27 8.02 -41.91 2.51
C GLU A 27 7.91 -42.61 3.89
N GLY A 28 7.21 -43.76 3.93
CA GLY A 28 6.94 -44.49 5.18
C GLY A 28 5.71 -44.03 6.00
N ARG A 29 4.93 -43.02 5.55
CA ARG A 29 3.66 -42.65 6.18
C ARG A 29 2.47 -42.96 5.26
N LYS A 30 1.33 -43.31 5.88
CA LYS A 30 0.05 -43.49 5.16
C LYS A 30 -0.33 -42.14 4.51
N PRO A 31 -0.87 -42.15 3.27
CA PRO A 31 -1.42 -40.95 2.66
C PRO A 31 -2.42 -40.28 3.60
N TRP A 32 -2.20 -39.00 3.87
CA TRP A 32 -3.03 -38.24 4.78
C TRP A 32 -3.72 -37.07 4.09
N ASP A 33 -5.05 -37.05 4.25
CA ASP A 33 -5.95 -36.07 3.69
C ASP A 33 -6.32 -35.03 4.74
N PHE A 34 -5.62 -33.89 4.71
CA PHE A 34 -5.97 -32.76 5.57
C PHE A 34 -6.96 -31.81 4.87
N TYR A 35 -7.92 -31.28 5.62
CA TYR A 35 -8.73 -30.15 5.17
C TYR A 35 -9.25 -29.24 6.29
N THR A 36 -9.52 -27.99 5.92
CA THR A 36 -10.25 -27.00 6.72
C THR A 36 -11.42 -26.46 5.90
N THR A 37 -12.64 -26.66 6.39
CA THR A 37 -13.86 -26.20 5.69
C THR A 37 -14.12 -24.73 5.95
N VAL A 38 -14.74 -24.05 4.99
CA VAL A 38 -15.16 -22.64 5.13
C VAL A 38 -16.12 -22.47 6.31
N LYS A 39 -17.02 -23.44 6.51
CA LYS A 39 -17.92 -23.49 7.68
C LYS A 39 -17.14 -23.52 9.01
N LYS A 40 -16.07 -24.32 9.11
CA LYS A 40 -15.24 -24.40 10.33
C LYS A 40 -14.44 -23.11 10.57
N ALA A 41 -14.17 -22.37 9.50
CA ALA A 41 -13.67 -20.99 9.53
C ALA A 41 -14.78 -19.92 9.55
N ARG A 42 -15.99 -20.27 10.02
CA ARG A 42 -17.14 -19.34 10.20
C ARG A 42 -17.58 -18.63 8.91
N GLY A 43 -17.58 -19.34 7.79
CA GLY A 43 -17.98 -18.77 6.50
C GLY A 43 -16.89 -17.96 5.81
N ARG A 44 -15.69 -17.84 6.41
CA ARG A 44 -14.60 -17.00 5.89
C ARG A 44 -13.64 -17.83 5.05
N LYS A 45 -13.71 -17.66 3.72
CA LYS A 45 -12.93 -18.44 2.77
C LYS A 45 -11.42 -18.21 2.92
N GLU A 46 -11.01 -16.96 3.09
CA GLU A 46 -9.61 -16.55 3.26
C GLU A 46 -9.02 -17.14 4.55
N GLU A 47 -9.84 -17.20 5.60
CA GLU A 47 -9.43 -17.73 6.89
C GLU A 47 -9.29 -19.25 6.86
N ALA A 48 -10.20 -19.96 6.18
CA ALA A 48 -10.04 -21.39 5.91
C ALA A 48 -8.75 -21.68 5.13
N CYS A 49 -8.40 -20.82 4.16
CA CYS A 49 -7.15 -20.93 3.41
C CYS A 49 -5.93 -20.70 4.30
N ARG A 50 -5.96 -19.64 5.13
CA ARG A 50 -4.89 -19.30 6.09
C ARG A 50 -4.64 -20.44 7.05
N ILE A 51 -5.69 -20.98 7.68
CA ILE A 51 -5.60 -22.11 8.61
C ILE A 51 -5.00 -23.33 7.92
N ALA A 52 -5.45 -23.65 6.71
CA ALA A 52 -4.92 -24.80 5.97
C ALA A 52 -3.43 -24.64 5.63
N ARG A 53 -2.98 -23.42 5.28
CA ARG A 53 -1.55 -23.13 5.06
C ARG A 53 -0.70 -23.22 6.32
N LEU A 54 -1.22 -22.75 7.46
CA LEU A 54 -0.52 -22.87 8.74
C LEU A 54 -0.38 -24.33 9.18
N CYS A 55 -1.44 -25.13 8.99
CA CYS A 55 -1.42 -26.56 9.27
C CYS A 55 -0.44 -27.30 8.34
N TYR A 56 -0.39 -26.91 7.07
CA TYR A 56 0.59 -27.43 6.13
C TYR A 56 2.03 -27.12 6.57
N ALA A 57 2.31 -25.87 6.96
CA ALA A 57 3.64 -25.49 7.45
C ALA A 57 4.03 -26.25 8.73
N LYS A 58 3.09 -26.43 9.67
CA LYS A 58 3.33 -27.21 10.89
C LYS A 58 3.60 -28.69 10.58
N PHE A 59 2.87 -29.27 9.63
CA PHE A 59 3.13 -30.62 9.14
C PHE A 59 4.51 -30.74 8.48
N GLN A 60 4.90 -29.77 7.64
CA GLN A 60 6.24 -29.72 7.02
C GLN A 60 7.37 -29.61 8.04
N ALA A 61 7.10 -29.05 9.22
CA ALA A 61 8.05 -29.00 10.33
C ALA A 61 8.18 -30.34 11.10
N GLY A 62 7.51 -31.41 10.65
CA GLY A 62 7.61 -32.76 11.23
C GLY A 62 6.55 -33.10 12.26
N ALA A 63 5.59 -32.21 12.53
CA ALA A 63 4.51 -32.46 13.49
C ALA A 63 3.68 -33.70 13.11
N ALA A 64 3.18 -34.39 14.14
CA ALA A 64 2.29 -35.53 13.93
C ALA A 64 0.89 -35.08 13.47
N ASP A 65 0.19 -35.94 12.75
CA ASP A 65 -1.14 -35.65 12.19
C ASP A 65 -2.12 -35.16 13.27
N ALA A 66 -2.05 -35.75 14.47
CA ALA A 66 -2.85 -35.35 15.63
C ALA A 66 -2.54 -33.92 16.10
N GLU A 67 -1.25 -33.55 16.18
CA GLU A 67 -0.82 -32.20 16.58
C GLU A 67 -1.24 -31.15 15.55
N VAL A 68 -1.22 -31.49 14.26
CA VAL A 68 -1.68 -30.60 13.19
C VAL A 68 -3.19 -30.41 13.25
N MET A 69 -3.95 -31.46 13.58
CA MET A 69 -5.41 -31.39 13.76
C MET A 69 -5.80 -30.58 15.00
N GLU A 70 -5.09 -30.78 16.11
CA GLU A 70 -5.27 -29.97 17.31
C GLU A 70 -4.92 -28.50 17.06
N TYR A 71 -3.85 -28.24 16.32
CA TYR A 71 -3.47 -26.89 15.93
C TYR A 71 -4.54 -26.23 15.05
N ARG A 72 -5.07 -26.94 14.03
CA ARG A 72 -6.22 -26.46 13.25
C ARG A 72 -7.38 -26.08 14.16
N ASP A 73 -7.72 -26.95 15.10
CA ASP A 73 -8.87 -26.77 15.97
C ASP A 73 -8.66 -25.65 16.99
N SER A 74 -7.42 -25.41 17.43
CA SER A 74 -7.03 -24.23 18.20
C SER A 74 -7.25 -22.93 17.41
N LEU A 75 -6.77 -22.85 16.16
CA LEU A 75 -6.95 -21.70 15.28
C LEU A 75 -8.44 -21.43 15.00
N CYS A 76 -9.24 -22.47 14.78
CA CYS A 76 -10.68 -22.33 14.61
C CYS A 76 -11.40 -21.86 15.90
N ARG A 77 -10.92 -22.25 17.08
CA ARG A 77 -11.43 -21.78 18.38
C ARG A 77 -11.08 -20.31 18.63
N GLU A 78 -9.88 -19.88 18.28
CA GLU A 78 -9.47 -18.46 18.38
C GLU A 78 -10.38 -17.53 17.57
N LEU A 79 -10.87 -17.99 16.41
CA LEU A 79 -11.89 -17.26 15.63
C LEU A 79 -13.22 -17.08 16.37
N THR A 80 -13.48 -17.92 17.37
CA THR A 80 -14.70 -17.86 18.19
C THR A 80 -14.52 -16.92 19.39
N ALA A 81 -13.30 -16.81 19.93
CA ALA A 81 -13.00 -15.94 21.08
C ALA A 81 -12.79 -14.46 20.68
N GLY A 82 -12.34 -14.19 19.46
CA GLY A 82 -12.15 -12.83 18.96
C GLY A 82 -13.35 -12.31 18.15
N GLN A 83 -14.38 -11.76 18.82
CA GLN A 83 -15.36 -10.93 18.12
C GLN A 83 -14.64 -9.69 17.55
N ARG A 84 -14.32 -9.73 16.25
CA ARG A 84 -14.08 -8.52 15.45
C ARG A 84 -15.29 -8.30 14.55
N PRO A 85 -15.98 -7.15 14.65
CA PRO A 85 -16.89 -6.75 13.60
C PRO A 85 -16.04 -6.38 12.38
N PHE A 86 -16.15 -7.14 11.29
CA PHE A 86 -15.69 -6.69 9.99
C PHE A 86 -16.83 -6.71 8.99
N LEU A 87 -16.93 -5.61 8.25
CA LEU A 87 -17.95 -5.33 7.25
C LEU A 87 -18.00 -6.45 6.22
N ASN A 88 -19.17 -7.07 6.07
CA ASN A 88 -19.38 -8.12 5.07
C ASN A 88 -19.15 -7.57 3.65
N GLN A 89 -18.75 -8.43 2.71
CA GLN A 89 -18.47 -8.12 1.30
C GLN A 89 -19.56 -7.25 0.61
N LYS A 90 -20.84 -7.46 0.91
CA LYS A 90 -21.96 -6.62 0.45
C LYS A 90 -21.91 -5.18 0.96
N SER A 91 -21.31 -4.94 2.11
CA SER A 91 -21.09 -3.58 2.64
C SER A 91 -19.94 -2.88 1.93
N TYR A 92 -18.91 -3.62 1.51
CA TYR A 92 -17.83 -3.08 0.67
C TYR A 92 -18.38 -2.57 -0.67
N ASP A 93 -19.22 -3.35 -1.35
CA ASP A 93 -19.84 -2.95 -2.61
C ASP A 93 -20.81 -1.75 -2.44
N LYS A 94 -21.52 -1.69 -1.31
CA LYS A 94 -22.42 -0.57 -0.98
C LYS A 94 -21.67 0.73 -0.69
N HIS A 95 -20.50 0.67 -0.05
CA HIS A 95 -19.67 1.85 0.22
C HIS A 95 -18.95 2.37 -1.03
N VAL A 96 -18.58 1.49 -1.95
CA VAL A 96 -18.00 1.89 -3.26
C VAL A 96 -19.07 2.50 -4.16
N ALA A 97 -20.29 1.96 -4.20
CA ALA A 97 -21.41 2.51 -4.99
C ALA A 97 -21.91 3.87 -4.46
N ALA A 98 -21.92 4.07 -3.14
CA ALA A 98 -22.33 5.34 -2.52
C ALA A 98 -21.35 6.50 -2.77
N ALA A 99 -20.09 6.21 -3.12
CA ALA A 99 -19.07 7.22 -3.42
C ALA A 99 -19.16 7.79 -4.85
N THR A 100 -19.98 7.22 -5.73
CA THR A 100 -20.04 7.58 -7.16
C THR A 100 -21.35 8.16 -7.67
N CYS A 101 -22.38 8.37 -6.86
CA CYS A 101 -23.62 8.94 -7.40
C CYS A 101 -24.44 9.73 -6.38
N ARG A 102 -24.36 11.07 -6.45
CA ARG A 102 -25.50 11.99 -6.19
C ARG A 102 -25.29 13.29 -6.98
N ARG A 103 -25.89 13.38 -8.17
CA ARG A 103 -26.42 14.65 -8.69
C ARG A 103 -27.90 14.69 -8.27
N PRO A 104 -28.40 15.72 -7.56
CA PRO A 104 -29.82 15.86 -7.38
C PRO A 104 -30.44 16.40 -8.67
N PHE A 105 -31.35 15.62 -9.23
CA PHE A 105 -32.32 16.02 -10.23
C PHE A 105 -33.26 17.06 -9.59
N LEU A 106 -33.25 18.29 -10.11
CA LEU A 106 -34.23 19.33 -9.72
C LEU A 106 -35.48 19.14 -10.57
N ASN A 107 -36.59 18.75 -9.93
CA ASN A 107 -37.90 18.72 -10.56
C ASN A 107 -38.61 20.08 -10.36
N LYS A 108 -39.33 20.52 -11.39
CA LYS A 108 -39.87 21.88 -11.56
C LYS A 108 -41.37 21.97 -11.22
N LYS A 109 -41.73 23.11 -10.58
CA LYS A 109 -42.99 23.93 -10.65
C LYS A 109 -44.25 23.46 -9.89
N PRO A 110 -45.30 24.31 -9.66
CA PRO A 110 -45.51 25.76 -10.00
C PRO A 110 -46.04 26.70 -8.85
N TYR A 111 -46.02 28.04 -9.12
CA TYR A 111 -46.89 29.22 -8.74
C TYR A 111 -47.69 29.23 -7.39
N ASP A 112 -47.93 30.32 -6.63
CA ASP A 112 -48.13 31.76 -6.95
C ASP A 112 -48.11 32.68 -5.68
N LYS A 113 -47.87 33.98 -5.91
CA LYS A 113 -48.25 35.23 -5.19
C LYS A 113 -47.81 35.59 -3.74
N HIS A 114 -47.42 36.88 -3.68
CA HIS A 114 -47.28 37.82 -2.56
C HIS A 114 -45.87 38.14 -2.01
N VAL A 115 -45.59 39.45 -2.13
CA VAL A 115 -44.85 40.35 -1.23
C VAL A 115 -43.48 40.83 -1.73
N ALA A 116 -43.56 41.94 -2.48
CA ALA A 116 -42.44 42.77 -2.91
C ALA A 116 -41.69 43.49 -1.77
N ALA A 117 -42.08 43.34 -0.50
CA ALA A 117 -41.36 43.88 0.65
C ALA A 117 -40.18 43.00 1.15
N ALA A 118 -40.07 41.74 0.71
CA ALA A 118 -39.01 40.82 1.13
C ALA A 118 -37.72 40.91 0.27
N LYS A 119 -37.67 41.78 -0.74
CA LYS A 119 -36.56 41.85 -1.72
C LYS A 119 -35.35 42.68 -1.25
N PHE A 120 -35.52 43.61 -0.32
CA PHE A 120 -34.43 44.50 0.10
C PHE A 120 -33.60 43.92 1.26
N LEU A 121 -34.25 43.36 2.28
CA LEU A 121 -33.56 42.69 3.39
C LEU A 121 -32.87 41.37 2.97
N ARG A 122 -33.42 40.64 1.98
CA ARG A 122 -32.77 39.43 1.44
C ARG A 122 -31.49 39.73 0.63
N ALA A 123 -31.30 40.93 0.10
CA ALA A 123 -30.11 41.23 -0.71
C ALA A 123 -28.85 41.41 0.16
N GLN A 124 -28.98 42.00 1.36
CA GLN A 124 -27.88 42.13 2.31
C GLN A 124 -27.57 40.79 3.01
N ASP A 125 -28.59 40.03 3.41
CA ASP A 125 -28.42 38.70 4.02
C ASP A 125 -27.86 37.65 3.04
N VAL A 126 -28.24 37.69 1.75
CA VAL A 126 -27.67 36.78 0.75
C VAL A 126 -26.21 37.11 0.47
N THR A 127 -25.78 38.36 0.63
CA THR A 127 -24.38 38.77 0.42
C THR A 127 -23.52 38.38 1.62
N ALA A 128 -24.00 38.61 2.84
CA ALA A 128 -23.36 38.14 4.08
C ALA A 128 -23.32 36.61 4.15
N ALA A 129 -24.41 35.91 3.83
CA ALA A 129 -24.45 34.45 3.78
C ALA A 129 -23.62 33.85 2.62
N LYS A 130 -23.45 34.56 1.50
CA LYS A 130 -22.50 34.17 0.44
C LYS A 130 -21.05 34.37 0.89
N CYS A 131 -20.76 35.43 1.66
CA CYS A 131 -19.43 35.70 2.19
C CYS A 131 -19.05 34.69 3.28
N LEU A 132 -19.95 34.43 4.24
CA LEU A 132 -19.82 33.35 5.22
C LEU A 132 -19.71 31.98 4.54
N ARG A 133 -20.55 31.65 3.56
CA ARG A 133 -20.39 30.39 2.81
C ARG A 133 -19.08 30.34 2.04
N ALA A 134 -18.58 31.45 1.50
CA ALA A 134 -17.29 31.47 0.80
C ALA A 134 -16.11 31.33 1.79
N GLN A 135 -16.21 31.95 2.96
CA GLN A 135 -15.25 31.81 4.07
C GLN A 135 -15.29 30.41 4.67
N ASP A 136 -16.46 29.80 4.83
CA ASP A 136 -16.67 28.42 5.26
C ASP A 136 -16.22 27.43 4.19
N LEU A 137 -16.43 27.72 2.89
CA LEU A 137 -15.91 26.89 1.81
C LEU A 137 -14.39 27.03 1.69
N ALA A 138 -13.84 28.21 1.96
CA ALA A 138 -12.40 28.45 2.00
C ALA A 138 -11.77 27.79 3.23
N ALA A 139 -12.40 27.88 4.40
CA ALA A 139 -12.00 27.22 5.63
C ALA A 139 -12.14 25.71 5.51
N ALA A 140 -13.22 25.18 4.92
CA ALA A 140 -13.40 23.77 4.62
C ALA A 140 -12.44 23.27 3.52
N LYS A 141 -12.08 24.11 2.54
CA LYS A 141 -10.98 23.82 1.60
C LYS A 141 -9.63 23.84 2.29
N CYS A 142 -9.43 24.71 3.29
CA CYS A 142 -8.20 24.78 4.09
C CYS A 142 -8.09 23.59 5.04
N LEU A 143 -9.19 23.17 5.69
CA LEU A 143 -9.34 21.95 6.48
C LEU A 143 -9.21 20.68 5.62
N ARG A 144 -9.59 20.70 4.33
CA ARG A 144 -9.28 19.61 3.38
C ARG A 144 -7.84 19.67 2.86
N ALA A 145 -7.22 20.85 2.83
CA ALA A 145 -5.83 21.05 2.43
C ALA A 145 -4.84 20.69 3.54
N GLN A 146 -5.26 20.81 4.81
CA GLN A 146 -4.73 20.06 5.95
C GLN A 146 -5.11 18.59 5.72
N GLY A 147 -4.33 17.88 4.89
CA GLY A 147 -4.70 16.58 4.33
C GLY A 147 -5.38 15.67 5.35
N SER A 148 -6.58 15.17 5.01
CA SER A 148 -7.32 14.29 5.91
C SER A 148 -6.42 13.14 6.34
N VAL A 149 -6.58 12.67 7.58
CA VAL A 149 -5.90 11.47 8.09
C VAL A 149 -6.03 10.30 7.10
N ALA A 150 -7.17 10.21 6.40
CA ALA A 150 -7.42 9.20 5.37
C ALA A 150 -6.54 9.29 4.11
N THR A 151 -5.82 10.40 3.89
CA THR A 151 -4.90 10.60 2.75
C THR A 151 -3.43 10.74 3.16
N GLN A 152 -3.14 10.75 4.46
CA GLN A 152 -1.78 10.68 5.01
C GLN A 152 -1.08 9.42 4.45
N GLY A 153 0.12 9.56 3.89
CA GLY A 153 0.87 8.44 3.30
C GLY A 153 0.69 8.23 1.79
N ARG A 154 -0.29 8.86 1.12
CA ARG A 154 -0.45 8.73 -0.35
C ARG A 154 0.29 9.83 -1.12
N LEU A 155 1.62 9.86 -0.99
CA LEU A 155 2.49 10.83 -1.67
C LEU A 155 2.95 10.38 -3.06
N LEU A 156 3.07 9.06 -3.28
CA LEU A 156 3.47 8.46 -4.55
C LEU A 156 2.34 7.65 -5.16
N SER A 157 2.26 7.66 -6.50
CA SER A 157 1.56 6.60 -7.23
C SER A 157 2.55 5.45 -7.43
N TRP A 158 2.27 4.29 -6.87
CA TRP A 158 3.15 3.13 -6.94
C TRP A 158 2.35 1.89 -7.30
N LEU A 159 2.84 1.12 -8.27
CA LEU A 159 2.25 -0.16 -8.62
C LEU A 159 2.35 -1.11 -7.41
N GLY A 160 1.30 -1.90 -7.19
CA GLY A 160 1.22 -2.78 -6.03
C GLY A 160 0.96 -2.08 -4.69
N SER A 161 0.79 -0.75 -4.64
CA SER A 161 0.58 -0.04 -3.37
C SER A 161 -0.56 -0.63 -2.53
N LYS A 162 -0.27 -0.93 -1.26
CA LYS A 162 -1.24 -1.44 -0.29
C LYS A 162 -2.09 -0.37 0.38
N PHE A 163 -2.12 0.85 -0.15
CA PHE A 163 -2.87 1.95 0.45
C PHE A 163 -4.34 1.59 0.71
N GLN A 164 -5.04 0.96 -0.23
CA GLN A 164 -6.45 0.57 -0.03
C GLN A 164 -6.62 -0.60 0.94
N ALA A 165 -5.65 -1.51 1.02
CA ALA A 165 -5.70 -2.71 1.86
C ALA A 165 -5.03 -2.54 3.23
N ARG A 166 -4.41 -1.39 3.53
CA ARG A 166 -3.58 -1.18 4.72
C ARG A 166 -4.31 -1.53 6.02
N SER A 167 -5.57 -1.15 6.18
CA SER A 167 -6.35 -1.46 7.40
C SER A 167 -6.59 -2.97 7.56
N LEU A 168 -6.79 -3.70 6.46
CA LEU A 168 -6.90 -5.17 6.48
C LEU A 168 -5.58 -5.83 6.86
N ILE A 169 -4.47 -5.36 6.27
CA ILE A 169 -3.12 -5.85 6.59
C ILE A 169 -2.83 -5.61 8.07
N LEU A 170 -3.09 -4.40 8.58
CA LEU A 170 -2.90 -4.06 9.98
C LEU A 170 -3.77 -4.91 10.91
N ALA A 171 -4.96 -5.32 10.49
CA ALA A 171 -5.79 -6.24 11.27
C ALA A 171 -5.16 -7.65 11.35
N CYS A 172 -4.43 -8.08 10.33
CA CYS A 172 -3.73 -9.38 10.34
C CYS A 172 -2.45 -9.39 11.19
N ILE A 173 -1.86 -8.22 11.47
CA ILE A 173 -0.68 -8.12 12.34
C ILE A 173 -1.13 -8.34 13.80
N PRO A 174 -0.54 -9.29 14.56
CA PRO A 174 -0.88 -9.54 15.96
C PRO A 174 -0.84 -8.26 16.81
N MET A 175 -1.83 -8.04 17.68
CA MET A 175 -2.06 -6.74 18.37
C MET A 175 -1.20 -6.51 19.63
N GLU A 176 -0.49 -7.53 20.10
CA GLU A 176 0.13 -7.56 21.43
C GLU A 176 1.66 -7.40 21.41
N VAL A 177 2.24 -7.18 22.60
CA VAL A 177 3.66 -6.97 22.97
C VAL A 177 4.67 -7.85 22.22
N GLN A 178 4.23 -8.97 21.65
CA GLN A 178 5.03 -9.93 20.90
C GLN A 178 5.68 -9.32 19.64
N VAL A 179 4.99 -8.42 18.94
CA VAL A 179 5.55 -7.79 17.72
C VAL A 179 6.09 -6.40 18.05
N ARG A 180 7.35 -6.35 18.48
CA ARG A 180 8.07 -5.08 18.70
C ARG A 180 8.71 -4.54 17.43
N GLU A 181 8.96 -5.42 16.46
CA GLU A 181 9.70 -5.10 15.26
C GLU A 181 9.12 -5.80 14.02
N VAL A 182 8.95 -5.02 12.96
CA VAL A 182 8.54 -5.49 11.65
C VAL A 182 9.68 -5.24 10.66
N VAL A 183 10.04 -6.25 9.88
CA VAL A 183 10.97 -6.10 8.77
C VAL A 183 10.19 -6.13 7.46
N SER A 184 10.28 -5.05 6.68
CA SER A 184 9.61 -4.90 5.38
C SER A 184 10.63 -4.70 4.25
N PRO A 185 11.05 -5.76 3.56
CA PRO A 185 12.11 -5.65 2.55
C PRO A 185 11.64 -5.16 1.17
N PHE A 186 10.37 -4.76 1.05
CA PHE A 186 9.75 -4.27 -0.18
C PHE A 186 8.93 -3.00 0.09
N PHE A 187 9.60 -1.93 0.52
CA PHE A 187 8.92 -0.74 1.04
C PHE A 187 7.97 -0.10 0.02
N GLY A 188 8.37 0.05 -1.24
CA GLY A 188 7.54 0.66 -2.28
C GLY A 188 6.96 2.04 -1.88
N SER A 189 5.63 2.13 -1.79
CA SER A 189 4.94 3.35 -1.34
C SER A 189 4.89 3.55 0.19
N GLY A 190 5.38 2.60 0.99
CA GLY A 190 5.35 2.65 2.45
C GLY A 190 3.95 2.66 3.06
N ALA A 191 2.91 2.29 2.29
CA ALA A 191 1.53 2.56 2.68
C ALA A 191 1.07 1.76 3.90
N ALA A 192 1.51 0.51 4.05
CA ALA A 192 1.16 -0.32 5.21
C ALA A 192 2.06 0.01 6.41
N GLU A 193 3.35 0.24 6.16
CA GLU A 193 4.36 0.53 7.17
C GLU A 193 4.12 1.87 7.86
N LEU A 194 3.85 2.93 7.09
CA LEU A 194 3.58 4.25 7.64
C LEU A 194 2.26 4.26 8.42
N GLU A 195 1.25 3.52 7.97
CA GLU A 195 -0.01 3.35 8.72
C GLU A 195 0.24 2.59 10.02
N LEU A 196 0.98 1.48 9.96
CA LEU A 196 1.34 0.67 11.13
C LEU A 196 2.04 1.52 12.19
N LEU A 197 2.98 2.37 11.78
CA LEU A 197 3.70 3.25 12.69
C LEU A 197 2.81 4.34 13.30
N ARG A 198 1.79 4.82 12.58
CA ARG A 198 0.82 5.79 13.13
C ARG A 198 -0.11 5.14 14.15
N GLU A 199 -0.62 3.97 13.83
CA GLU A 199 -1.57 3.22 14.67
C GLU A 199 -0.90 2.57 15.89
N ARG A 200 0.35 2.12 15.75
CA ARG A 200 1.03 1.33 16.79
C ARG A 200 2.33 1.99 17.24
N ARG A 201 2.27 2.69 18.38
CA ARG A 201 3.40 3.43 18.95
C ARG A 201 4.56 2.56 19.42
N HIS A 202 4.32 1.30 19.77
CA HIS A 202 5.32 0.36 20.27
C HIS A 202 6.10 -0.38 19.17
N VAL A 203 5.62 -0.34 17.92
CA VAL A 203 6.24 -1.05 16.79
C VAL A 203 7.37 -0.21 16.20
N LYS A 204 8.50 -0.87 15.94
CA LYS A 204 9.56 -0.40 15.05
C LYS A 204 9.46 -1.10 13.71
N VAL A 205 9.85 -0.41 12.64
CA VAL A 205 9.90 -0.94 11.28
C VAL A 205 11.34 -0.78 10.76
N ARG A 206 11.94 -1.89 10.34
CA ARG A 206 13.12 -1.89 9.45
C ARG A 206 12.63 -2.17 8.04
N ALA A 207 12.62 -1.15 7.21
CA ALA A 207 12.22 -1.26 5.84
C ALA A 207 13.44 -1.20 4.91
N SER A 208 13.32 -1.85 3.76
CA SER A 208 14.26 -1.67 2.67
C SER A 208 13.56 -1.73 1.32
N ASP A 209 14.22 -1.22 0.30
CA ASP A 209 13.84 -1.43 -1.10
C ASP A 209 15.12 -1.46 -1.95
N ALA A 210 15.08 -2.17 -3.07
CA ALA A 210 16.19 -2.24 -4.01
C ALA A 210 16.37 -0.94 -4.83
N ASP A 211 15.32 -0.11 -5.00
CA ASP A 211 15.46 1.17 -5.71
C ASP A 211 16.04 2.25 -4.78
N ALA A 212 17.34 2.50 -4.89
CA ALA A 212 18.04 3.52 -4.12
C ALA A 212 17.45 4.93 -4.28
N ALA A 213 16.89 5.26 -5.45
CA ALA A 213 16.26 6.56 -5.67
C ALA A 213 14.93 6.70 -4.93
N LEU A 214 14.16 5.61 -4.84
CA LEU A 214 12.93 5.53 -4.03
C LEU A 214 13.25 5.66 -2.54
N VAL A 215 14.26 4.93 -2.08
CA VAL A 215 14.72 4.99 -0.69
C VAL A 215 15.15 6.40 -0.33
N ASN A 216 15.97 7.04 -1.17
CA ASN A 216 16.36 8.42 -0.95
C ASN A 216 15.14 9.34 -0.88
N PHE A 217 14.17 9.21 -1.80
CA PHE A 217 12.95 10.01 -1.74
C PHE A 217 12.27 9.94 -0.37
N TRP A 218 12.03 8.73 0.13
CA TRP A 218 11.36 8.55 1.41
C TRP A 218 12.21 9.03 2.58
N GLN A 219 13.52 8.76 2.60
CA GLN A 219 14.41 9.27 3.64
C GLN A 219 14.35 10.80 3.74
N GLN A 220 14.39 11.52 2.62
CA GLN A 220 14.33 12.99 2.63
C GLN A 220 12.94 13.51 3.03
N VAL A 221 11.86 12.89 2.54
CA VAL A 221 10.48 13.29 2.92
C VAL A 221 10.20 13.01 4.39
N LEU A 222 10.70 11.89 4.94
CA LEU A 222 10.55 11.57 6.36
C LEU A 222 11.38 12.49 7.25
N ALA A 223 12.53 12.96 6.78
CA ALA A 223 13.39 13.89 7.51
C ALA A 223 12.86 15.33 7.47
N SER A 224 12.49 15.84 6.29
CA SER A 224 11.94 17.18 6.14
C SER A 224 11.06 17.26 4.88
N PRO A 225 9.73 17.08 5.01
CA PRO A 225 8.79 17.26 3.91
C PRO A 225 8.86 18.67 3.31
N GLN A 226 9.10 19.68 4.14
CA GLN A 226 9.25 21.07 3.72
C GLN A 226 10.46 21.27 2.81
N ALA A 227 11.62 20.69 3.13
CA ALA A 227 12.81 20.79 2.30
C ALA A 227 12.58 20.21 0.89
N VAL A 228 11.91 19.06 0.80
CA VAL A 228 11.54 18.45 -0.49
C VAL A 228 10.56 19.32 -1.26
N ALA A 229 9.54 19.88 -0.60
CA ALA A 229 8.58 20.77 -1.24
C ALA A 229 9.18 22.09 -1.75
N ASN A 230 10.20 22.61 -1.04
CA ASN A 230 10.94 23.80 -1.48
C ASN A 230 11.71 23.51 -2.78
N GLN A 231 12.39 22.36 -2.87
CA GLN A 231 13.04 21.93 -4.12
C GLN A 231 12.02 21.72 -5.26
N LEU A 232 10.87 21.10 -4.97
CA LEU A 232 9.79 20.92 -5.95
C LEU A 232 9.27 22.24 -6.52
N SER A 233 9.30 23.31 -5.72
CA SER A 233 8.80 24.63 -6.14
C SER A 233 9.64 25.23 -7.26
N GLY A 234 10.94 24.91 -7.33
CA GLY A 234 11.83 25.26 -8.43
C GLY A 234 11.76 24.30 -9.62
N ILE A 235 11.56 23.00 -9.37
CA ILE A 235 11.42 21.99 -10.45
C ILE A 235 10.13 22.16 -11.24
N ILE A 236 9.06 22.63 -10.59
CA ILE A 236 7.74 22.78 -11.17
C ILE A 236 7.41 24.27 -11.19
N PRO A 237 7.70 24.98 -12.29
CA PRO A 237 7.42 26.42 -12.39
C PRO A 237 5.94 26.72 -12.21
N ALA A 238 5.62 27.88 -11.64
CA ALA A 238 4.23 28.34 -11.53
C ALA A 238 3.63 28.77 -12.89
N THR A 239 4.49 29.27 -13.77
CA THR A 239 4.10 29.96 -15.02
C THR A 239 3.95 29.02 -16.21
N ARG A 240 4.53 27.82 -16.17
CA ARG A 240 4.50 26.87 -17.30
C ARG A 240 4.59 25.42 -16.86
N ALA A 241 4.22 24.52 -17.76
CA ALA A 241 4.42 23.09 -17.57
C ALA A 241 5.90 22.70 -17.68
N VAL A 242 6.27 21.61 -17.01
CA VAL A 242 7.57 20.96 -17.14
C VAL A 242 7.69 20.38 -18.55
N THR A 243 8.85 20.54 -19.17
CA THR A 243 9.16 20.10 -20.54
C THR A 243 9.73 18.68 -20.57
N ALA A 244 9.77 18.08 -21.77
CA ALA A 244 10.42 16.78 -21.98
C ALA A 244 11.91 16.81 -21.65
N VAL A 245 12.62 17.89 -22.01
CA VAL A 245 14.06 18.06 -21.72
C VAL A 245 14.32 18.08 -20.21
N GLU A 246 13.52 18.84 -19.46
CA GLU A 246 13.62 18.88 -17.99
C GLU A 246 13.34 17.50 -17.37
N PHE A 247 12.34 16.79 -17.89
CA PHE A 247 12.04 15.41 -17.49
C PHE A 247 13.23 14.46 -17.74
N ASP A 248 13.89 14.54 -18.90
CA ASP A 248 15.03 13.69 -19.25
C ASP A 248 16.26 13.98 -18.38
N VAL A 249 16.48 15.25 -18.01
CA VAL A 249 17.52 15.62 -17.02
C VAL A 249 17.21 14.97 -15.67
N MET A 250 15.97 15.02 -15.22
CA MET A 250 15.57 14.38 -13.96
C MET A 250 15.76 12.87 -14.02
N GLN A 251 15.27 12.20 -15.07
CA GLN A 251 15.44 10.75 -15.26
C GLN A 251 16.91 10.33 -15.22
N ARG A 252 17.78 11.00 -16.00
CA ARG A 252 19.23 10.70 -16.00
C ARG A 252 19.85 10.84 -14.63
N SER A 253 19.45 11.84 -13.85
CA SER A 253 19.95 12.01 -12.49
C SER A 253 19.53 10.87 -11.55
N LEU A 254 18.31 10.34 -11.70
CA LEU A 254 17.82 9.20 -10.91
C LEU A 254 18.48 7.88 -11.33
N THR A 255 18.79 7.71 -12.62
CA THR A 255 19.55 6.55 -13.11
C THR A 255 20.93 6.48 -12.45
N ARG A 256 21.66 7.60 -12.38
CA ARG A 256 22.98 7.63 -11.70
C ARG A 256 22.92 7.21 -10.23
N ILE A 257 21.86 7.57 -9.51
CA ILE A 257 21.64 7.12 -8.11
C ILE A 257 21.49 5.62 -8.05
N ARG A 258 20.68 5.05 -8.95
CA ARG A 258 20.43 3.60 -9.02
C ARG A 258 21.70 2.82 -9.38
N GLU A 259 22.61 3.46 -10.11
CA GLU A 259 23.93 2.92 -10.46
C GLU A 259 24.98 3.12 -9.36
N GLY A 260 24.61 3.69 -8.21
CA GLY A 260 25.48 3.80 -7.02
C GLY A 260 26.26 5.10 -6.91
N ALA A 261 25.92 6.16 -7.67
CA ALA A 261 26.57 7.46 -7.52
C ALA A 261 26.33 8.06 -6.12
N VAL A 262 27.41 8.49 -5.46
CA VAL A 262 27.36 9.12 -4.13
C VAL A 262 26.63 10.46 -4.19
N MET A 263 25.73 10.70 -3.24
CA MET A 263 24.97 11.93 -3.11
C MET A 263 25.48 12.77 -1.93
N ALA A 264 25.83 14.05 -2.16
CA ALA A 264 25.96 14.99 -1.06
C ALA A 264 24.56 15.37 -0.50
N LYS A 265 24.50 15.95 0.70
CA LYS A 265 23.23 16.18 1.42
C LYS A 265 22.21 17.04 0.67
N ALA A 266 22.62 18.17 0.08
CA ALA A 266 21.74 19.00 -0.76
C ALA A 266 21.32 18.29 -2.07
N PRO A 267 22.24 17.60 -2.79
CA PRO A 267 21.87 16.70 -3.89
C PRO A 267 20.85 15.62 -3.53
N ALA A 268 20.87 15.08 -2.31
CA ALA A 268 19.92 14.07 -1.87
C ALA A 268 18.47 14.61 -1.82
N VAL A 269 18.25 15.82 -1.28
CA VAL A 269 16.92 16.47 -1.25
C VAL A 269 16.44 16.81 -2.65
N LEU A 270 17.33 17.32 -3.52
CA LEU A 270 16.99 17.60 -4.91
C LEU A 270 16.63 16.31 -5.66
N ALA A 271 17.37 15.23 -5.45
CA ALA A 271 17.08 13.92 -6.02
C ALA A 271 15.71 13.39 -5.58
N ALA A 272 15.34 13.56 -4.30
CA ALA A 272 14.02 13.21 -3.80
C ALA A 272 12.91 14.01 -4.52
N ALA A 273 13.09 15.33 -4.66
CA ALA A 273 12.14 16.17 -5.38
C ALA A 273 12.01 15.76 -6.86
N ARG A 274 13.14 15.46 -7.53
CA ARG A 274 13.15 14.94 -8.91
C ARG A 274 12.43 13.60 -9.04
N PHE A 275 12.64 12.69 -8.09
CA PHE A 275 11.95 11.39 -8.06
C PHE A 275 10.44 11.58 -8.00
N TRP A 276 9.96 12.43 -7.10
CA TRP A 276 8.53 12.73 -6.99
C TRP A 276 7.99 13.39 -8.27
N ALA A 277 8.71 14.36 -8.84
CA ALA A 277 8.30 15.03 -10.07
C ALA A 277 8.17 14.04 -11.25
N VAL A 278 9.16 13.16 -11.45
CA VAL A 278 9.11 12.10 -12.45
C VAL A 278 7.90 11.17 -12.21
N ASN A 279 7.63 10.78 -10.95
CA ASN A 279 6.46 9.97 -10.62
C ASN A 279 5.14 10.62 -11.06
N GLN A 280 5.02 11.94 -10.88
CA GLN A 280 3.82 12.69 -11.28
C GLN A 280 3.73 12.92 -12.79
N LEU A 281 4.86 12.93 -13.50
CA LEU A 281 4.94 13.14 -14.94
C LEU A 281 4.75 11.83 -15.73
N CYS A 282 4.99 10.68 -15.11
CA CYS A 282 4.76 9.37 -15.71
C CYS A 282 3.30 8.90 -15.56
N PHE A 283 2.84 8.08 -16.50
CA PHE A 283 1.51 7.47 -16.42
C PHE A 283 1.40 6.55 -15.20
N SER A 284 0.49 6.85 -14.29
CA SER A 284 0.24 6.09 -13.05
C SER A 284 1.50 5.83 -12.20
N GLY A 285 2.51 6.71 -12.27
CA GLY A 285 3.75 6.56 -11.51
C GLY A 285 4.72 5.50 -12.05
N GLN A 286 4.55 5.07 -13.30
CA GLN A 286 5.49 4.15 -13.97
C GLN A 286 6.82 4.86 -14.24
N MET A 287 7.76 4.73 -13.29
CA MET A 287 8.97 5.55 -13.21
C MET A 287 9.94 5.46 -14.38
N ARG A 288 9.82 4.48 -15.29
CA ARG A 288 10.64 4.39 -16.52
C ARG A 288 9.85 4.63 -17.81
N SER A 289 8.62 5.15 -17.71
CA SER A 289 7.87 5.59 -18.90
C SER A 289 8.44 6.88 -19.49
N ARG A 290 8.13 7.14 -20.76
CA ARG A 290 8.45 8.39 -21.45
C ARG A 290 7.67 9.57 -20.86
N PHE A 291 8.15 10.79 -21.10
CA PHE A 291 7.47 12.03 -20.78
C PHE A 291 6.02 12.05 -21.31
N GLN A 292 5.10 12.58 -20.52
CA GLN A 292 3.69 12.71 -20.87
C GLN A 292 3.25 14.17 -20.75
N GLY A 293 3.10 14.86 -21.88
CA GLY A 293 2.61 16.24 -21.93
C GLY A 293 1.30 16.48 -21.15
N PRO A 294 0.28 15.60 -21.28
CA PRO A 294 -0.95 15.73 -20.50
C PRO A 294 -0.73 15.68 -18.98
N GLN A 295 0.20 14.86 -18.50
CA GLN A 295 0.53 14.79 -17.06
C GLN A 295 1.27 16.05 -16.61
N ALA A 296 2.15 16.61 -17.45
CA ALA A 296 2.82 17.88 -17.17
C ALA A 296 1.83 19.05 -17.02
N LEU A 297 0.84 19.13 -17.91
CA LEU A 297 -0.25 20.12 -17.82
C LEU A 297 -1.09 19.91 -16.56
N LYS A 298 -1.43 18.65 -16.23
CA LYS A 298 -2.17 18.33 -15.00
C LYS A 298 -1.39 18.67 -13.74
N LEU A 299 -0.08 18.40 -13.74
CA LEU A 299 0.83 18.74 -12.65
C LEU A 299 0.90 20.25 -12.46
N GLN A 300 0.99 21.03 -13.55
CA GLN A 300 0.99 22.49 -13.51
C GLN A 300 -0.33 23.05 -12.94
N ARG A 301 -1.48 22.60 -13.46
CA ARG A 301 -2.81 23.06 -12.99
C ARG A 301 -3.06 22.76 -11.51
N GLY A 302 -2.55 21.62 -11.04
CA GLY A 302 -2.69 21.16 -9.65
C GLY A 302 -1.48 21.47 -8.76
N ARG A 303 -0.54 22.31 -9.22
CA ARG A 303 0.77 22.51 -8.59
C ARG A 303 0.65 22.79 -7.10
N GLU A 304 -0.05 23.85 -6.73
CA GLU A 304 -0.06 24.32 -5.33
C GLU A 304 -0.66 23.28 -4.39
N GLN A 305 -1.76 22.64 -4.80
CA GLN A 305 -2.37 21.57 -4.02
C GLN A 305 -1.39 20.40 -3.82
N LYS A 306 -0.65 20.00 -4.85
CA LYS A 306 0.28 18.87 -4.74
C LYS A 306 1.51 19.22 -3.90
N LEU A 307 2.08 20.41 -4.07
CA LEU A 307 3.19 20.90 -3.24
C LEU A 307 2.76 20.98 -1.77
N GLN A 308 1.56 21.53 -1.52
CA GLN A 308 1.01 21.61 -0.17
C GLN A 308 0.83 20.22 0.45
N ARG A 309 0.38 19.22 -0.30
CA ARG A 309 0.28 17.83 0.19
C ARG A 309 1.63 17.25 0.63
N VAL A 310 2.72 17.60 -0.03
CA VAL A 310 4.07 17.23 0.41
C VAL A 310 4.46 18.02 1.66
N ARG A 311 4.23 19.34 1.68
CA ARG A 311 4.58 20.21 2.83
C ARG A 311 3.87 19.79 4.11
N VAL A 312 2.60 19.41 4.05
CA VAL A 312 1.81 19.03 5.23
C VAL A 312 1.88 17.54 5.55
N PHE A 313 2.67 16.77 4.81
CA PHE A 313 2.90 15.37 5.16
C PHE A 313 3.48 15.30 6.57
N GLN A 314 2.91 14.45 7.41
CA GLN A 314 3.39 14.22 8.76
C GLN A 314 4.07 12.85 8.79
N PRO A 315 5.42 12.82 8.81
CA PRO A 315 6.17 11.61 9.07
C PRO A 315 5.75 11.02 10.41
N PRO A 316 5.59 9.68 10.52
CA PRO A 316 5.53 9.03 11.83
C PRO A 316 6.79 9.42 12.64
N ALA A 317 6.60 9.75 13.92
CA ALA A 317 7.66 10.35 14.75
C ALA A 317 8.99 9.55 14.74
N ALA A 318 10.09 10.30 14.78
CA ALA A 318 11.46 9.83 14.58
C ALA A 318 11.91 8.74 15.56
N LEU A 319 12.77 7.83 15.06
CA LEU A 319 13.38 6.62 15.64
C LEU A 319 12.66 5.27 15.48
N ARG A 320 11.45 5.21 14.89
CA ARG A 320 10.75 3.92 14.70
C ARG A 320 10.73 3.39 13.27
N LEU A 321 11.25 4.15 12.30
CA LEU A 321 11.44 3.67 10.93
C LEU A 321 12.91 3.78 10.54
N GLN A 322 13.52 2.66 10.21
CA GLN A 322 14.81 2.61 9.53
C GLN A 322 14.54 2.21 8.08
N LEU A 323 15.01 2.99 7.11
CA LEU A 323 14.83 2.71 5.69
C LEU A 323 16.19 2.69 4.99
N ALA A 324 16.49 1.59 4.29
CA ALA A 324 17.76 1.40 3.60
C ALA A 324 17.59 0.90 2.16
N ALA A 325 18.56 1.23 1.30
CA ALA A 325 18.65 0.69 -0.05
C ALA A 325 19.39 -0.63 0.01
N THR A 326 18.66 -1.74 -0.01
CA THR A 326 19.20 -3.07 0.27
C THR A 326 18.33 -4.13 -0.39
N ASP A 327 18.98 -5.19 -0.87
CA ASP A 327 18.27 -6.34 -1.40
C ASP A 327 17.46 -7.08 -0.31
N TYR A 328 16.35 -7.68 -0.71
CA TYR A 328 15.45 -8.34 0.23
C TYR A 328 16.10 -9.53 0.94
N VAL A 329 17.03 -10.25 0.30
CA VAL A 329 17.72 -11.40 0.91
C VAL A 329 18.58 -10.95 2.07
N GLU A 330 19.35 -9.88 1.88
CA GLU A 330 20.20 -9.30 2.92
C GLU A 330 19.35 -8.73 4.07
N SER A 331 18.24 -8.07 3.74
CA SER A 331 17.28 -7.54 4.72
C SER A 331 16.65 -8.65 5.58
N VAL A 332 16.20 -9.74 4.95
CA VAL A 332 15.65 -10.91 5.64
C VAL A 332 16.74 -11.61 6.47
N ARG A 333 17.94 -11.82 5.92
CA ARG A 333 19.06 -12.45 6.64
C ARG A 333 19.47 -11.69 7.90
N LYS A 334 19.43 -10.35 7.87
CA LYS A 334 19.75 -9.49 9.01
C LYS A 334 18.57 -9.28 9.97
N SER A 335 17.45 -9.93 9.73
CA SER A 335 16.26 -9.78 10.58
C SER A 335 16.53 -10.37 11.97
N PRO A 336 16.19 -9.65 13.05
CA PRO A 336 16.37 -10.16 14.40
C PRO A 336 15.39 -11.29 14.68
N LYS A 337 15.78 -12.23 15.55
CA LYS A 337 14.90 -13.30 16.00
C LYS A 337 13.63 -12.71 16.64
N GLY A 338 12.48 -13.22 16.24
CA GLY A 338 11.17 -12.76 16.72
C GLY A 338 10.60 -11.53 16.00
N ALA A 339 11.29 -10.96 15.01
CA ALA A 339 10.67 -9.95 14.15
C ALA A 339 9.58 -10.55 13.26
N LEU A 340 8.52 -9.77 13.02
CA LEU A 340 7.52 -10.10 12.02
C LEU A 340 8.02 -9.67 10.64
N LEU A 341 8.08 -10.60 9.70
CA LEU A 341 8.39 -10.30 8.31
C LEU A 341 7.11 -9.88 7.57
N PHE A 342 7.08 -8.66 7.04
CA PHE A 342 6.02 -8.19 6.15
C PHE A 342 6.55 -8.18 4.72
N LEU A 343 6.18 -9.19 3.92
CA LEU A 343 6.70 -9.39 2.57
C LEU A 343 5.66 -9.01 1.52
N ASP A 344 5.94 -7.98 0.74
CA ASP A 344 5.12 -7.54 -0.39
C ASP A 344 5.92 -7.53 -1.70
N PRO A 345 6.38 -8.71 -2.18
CA PRO A 345 7.19 -8.79 -3.37
C PRO A 345 6.38 -8.47 -4.65
N PRO A 346 7.06 -8.20 -5.78
CA PRO A 346 6.41 -8.19 -7.08
C PRO A 346 5.67 -9.52 -7.37
N TYR A 347 4.47 -9.44 -7.92
CA TYR A 347 3.62 -10.61 -8.16
C TYR A 347 4.04 -11.40 -9.41
N LEU A 348 3.91 -12.73 -9.33
CA LEU A 348 4.00 -13.64 -10.47
C LEU A 348 2.67 -13.62 -11.24
N GLN A 349 2.70 -13.63 -12.58
CA GLN A 349 1.48 -13.89 -13.36
C GLN A 349 1.24 -15.39 -13.53
N GLU A 350 -0.02 -15.75 -13.82
CA GLU A 350 -0.48 -17.14 -13.95
C GLU A 350 0.18 -17.92 -15.09
N ASP A 351 0.69 -17.25 -16.11
CA ASP A 351 1.44 -17.84 -17.22
C ASP A 351 2.95 -17.98 -16.93
N GLY A 352 3.37 -17.69 -15.69
CA GLY A 352 4.79 -17.65 -15.29
C GLY A 352 5.54 -16.46 -15.88
N SER A 353 4.90 -15.62 -16.68
CA SER A 353 5.48 -14.37 -17.15
C SER A 353 5.48 -13.35 -16.01
N ARG A 354 6.42 -12.41 -16.08
CA ARG A 354 6.49 -11.30 -15.12
C ARG A 354 5.17 -10.55 -15.21
N GLU A 355 4.70 -9.96 -14.10
CA GLU A 355 3.81 -8.82 -14.24
C GLU A 355 4.44 -7.90 -15.30
N LYS A 356 3.67 -7.36 -16.24
CA LYS A 356 4.18 -6.43 -17.26
C LYS A 356 4.69 -5.11 -16.61
N LEU A 357 5.48 -5.18 -15.53
CA LEU A 357 6.62 -4.34 -15.20
C LEU A 357 7.56 -4.12 -16.39
N THR A 358 7.43 -4.87 -17.49
CA THR A 358 8.02 -4.57 -18.80
C THR A 358 7.51 -3.27 -19.43
N ARG A 359 6.29 -2.79 -19.12
CA ARG A 359 5.82 -1.46 -19.57
C ARG A 359 6.19 -0.33 -18.61
N GLY A 360 6.51 -0.65 -17.35
CA GLY A 360 6.87 0.30 -16.29
C GLY A 360 8.35 0.34 -15.91
N GLY A 361 9.18 -0.51 -16.53
CA GLY A 361 10.63 -0.58 -16.39
C GLY A 361 11.12 -0.71 -14.95
N LEU A 362 10.81 -1.76 -14.22
CA LEU A 362 11.64 -2.19 -13.08
C LEU A 362 12.48 -3.43 -13.43
N SER A 363 12.68 -3.70 -14.73
CA SER A 363 13.36 -4.89 -15.27
C SER A 363 14.84 -5.06 -14.89
N HIS A 364 15.43 -4.12 -14.13
CA HIS A 364 16.82 -4.19 -13.69
C HIS A 364 16.99 -4.15 -12.16
N ALA A 365 15.91 -3.95 -11.39
CA ALA A 365 15.97 -4.35 -9.98
C ALA A 365 15.90 -5.88 -9.96
N ARG A 366 16.94 -6.52 -9.40
CA ARG A 366 17.19 -7.97 -9.37
C ARG A 366 16.20 -8.77 -8.52
N TYR A 367 14.91 -8.41 -8.50
CA TYR A 367 13.92 -9.38 -8.06
C TYR A 367 13.81 -10.41 -9.18
N ALA A 368 14.55 -11.51 -9.06
CA ALA A 368 14.58 -12.61 -10.03
C ALA A 368 13.22 -13.36 -10.04
N CYS A 369 12.12 -12.68 -10.36
CA CYS A 369 10.77 -13.26 -10.33
C CYS A 369 10.64 -14.40 -11.37
N GLY A 370 10.09 -15.54 -10.94
CA GLY A 370 9.89 -16.79 -11.68
C GLY A 370 9.49 -17.95 -10.74
N PRO A 371 9.27 -19.19 -11.23
CA PRO A 371 8.90 -20.35 -10.41
C PRO A 371 9.88 -20.64 -9.28
N ASN A 372 11.14 -20.22 -9.47
CA ASN A 372 12.25 -20.38 -8.53
C ASN A 372 12.66 -19.05 -7.88
N PHE A 373 11.81 -18.01 -7.93
CA PHE A 373 12.12 -16.73 -7.28
C PHE A 373 12.29 -16.91 -5.79
N GLY A 374 13.45 -16.49 -5.31
CA GLY A 374 13.82 -16.70 -3.92
C GLY A 374 14.06 -18.17 -3.57
N LEU A 375 14.03 -19.14 -4.50
CA LEU A 375 14.33 -20.54 -4.17
C LEU A 375 15.81 -20.71 -3.80
N GLN A 376 16.73 -20.20 -4.63
CA GLN A 376 18.15 -20.19 -4.29
C GLN A 376 18.44 -19.37 -3.03
N ALA A 377 17.81 -18.20 -2.90
CA ALA A 377 17.97 -17.37 -1.71
C ALA A 377 17.38 -18.03 -0.45
N HIS A 378 16.25 -18.72 -0.55
CA HIS A 378 15.62 -19.49 0.53
C HIS A 378 16.49 -20.66 0.94
N THR A 379 17.13 -21.34 -0.03
CA THR A 379 18.14 -22.36 0.26
C THR A 379 19.35 -21.78 0.98
N GLN A 380 19.77 -20.55 0.67
CA GLN A 380 20.86 -19.85 1.37
C GLN A 380 20.47 -19.27 2.74
N LEU A 381 19.17 -19.11 3.01
CA LEU A 381 18.62 -18.63 4.28
C LEU A 381 18.31 -19.75 5.27
N ARG A 382 18.24 -21.00 4.80
CA ARG A 382 18.23 -22.22 5.63
C ARG A 382 19.65 -22.58 6.01
#